data_AF-A0A1Q3ZM05-F1
#
_entry.id   AF-A0A1Q3ZM05-F1
#
_cell.length_a   1.000
_cell.length_b   1.000
_cell.length_c   1.000
_cell.angle_alpha   90.00
_cell.angle_beta   90.00
_cell.angle_gamma   90.00
#
_symmetry.space_group_name_H-M   'P 1'
#
loop_
_entity.id
_entity.type
_entity.pdbx_description
1 polymer ?
#
loop_
_entity_poly.entity_id
_entity_poly.type
_entity_poly.pdbx_seq_one_letter_code
_entity_poly.pdbx_strand_id
1 'polypeptide(L)'
;MLNDNNYSEKEEIYSKVIKAGKRTYFFDIKSTRGNDLYLTITESKKISDDGYEKFEKHKIFLYKEDFEKFEEALQETILKINELKNNF
;
A
#
# COMPACT_ATOMS: atom_id res chain seq x y z
N MET A 1 -7.18 15.31 19.11
CA MET A 1 -6.13 15.31 18.07
C MET A 1 -6.83 15.31 16.73
N LEU A 2 -6.46 16.22 15.85
CA LEU A 2 -7.25 16.62 14.69
C LEU A 2 -7.37 15.50 13.66
N ASN A 3 -8.57 15.38 13.08
CA ASN A 3 -8.93 14.42 12.04
C ASN A 3 -8.20 14.79 10.73
N ASP A 4 -7.06 14.16 10.45
CA ASP A 4 -6.36 14.24 9.15
C ASP A 4 -7.18 13.65 7.97
N ASN A 5 -8.36 13.10 8.26
CA ASN A 5 -9.18 12.36 7.29
C ASN A 5 -9.82 13.23 6.19
N ASN A 6 -10.00 14.54 6.38
CA ASN A 6 -10.77 15.37 5.43
C ASN A 6 -9.96 15.98 4.27
N TYR A 7 -8.62 16.08 4.36
CA TYR A 7 -7.82 16.57 3.24
C TYR A 7 -7.40 15.46 2.27
N SER A 8 -7.38 14.19 2.70
CA SER A 8 -6.82 13.09 1.90
C SER A 8 -7.78 12.45 0.89
N GLU A 9 -9.10 12.61 1.07
CA GLU A 9 -10.11 12.10 0.11
C GLU A 9 -10.17 12.92 -1.18
N LYS A 10 -9.85 14.22 -1.14
CA LYS A 10 -9.96 15.10 -2.32
C LYS A 10 -8.89 14.88 -3.38
N GLU A 11 -7.80 14.20 -3.04
CA GLU A 11 -6.68 13.93 -3.98
C GLU A 11 -6.65 12.46 -4.43
N GLU A 12 -7.56 11.62 -3.93
CA GLU A 12 -7.64 10.20 -4.30
C GLU A 12 -8.53 10.00 -5.52
N ILE A 13 -7.91 9.50 -6.60
CA ILE A 13 -8.56 9.32 -7.91
C ILE A 13 -9.12 7.91 -8.05
N TYR A 14 -8.43 6.93 -7.47
CA TYR A 14 -8.82 5.53 -7.50
C TYR A 14 -8.21 4.80 -6.29
N SER A 15 -8.93 3.83 -5.74
CA SER A 15 -8.41 2.96 -4.68
C SER A 15 -8.80 1.51 -4.93
N LYS A 16 -7.85 0.61 -4.64
CA LYS A 16 -8.08 -0.83 -4.58
C LYS A 16 -7.67 -1.35 -3.20
N VAL A 17 -8.60 -2.04 -2.53
CA VAL A 17 -8.42 -2.58 -1.18
C VAL A 17 -8.35 -4.10 -1.21
N ILE A 18 -7.37 -4.68 -0.50
CA ILE A 18 -7.21 -6.13 -0.35
C ILE A 18 -7.17 -6.46 1.15
N LYS A 19 -8.13 -7.27 1.62
CA LYS A 19 -8.16 -7.78 3.00
C LYS A 19 -7.47 -9.13 3.08
N ALA A 20 -6.53 -9.29 4.02
CA ALA A 20 -5.73 -10.50 4.22
C ALA A 20 -5.56 -10.78 5.72
N GLY A 21 -6.62 -11.30 6.36
CA GLY A 21 -6.62 -11.61 7.79
C GLY A 21 -6.43 -10.36 8.65
N LYS A 22 -5.31 -10.27 9.40
CA LYS A 22 -4.98 -9.10 10.24
C LYS A 22 -4.41 -7.93 9.44
N ARG A 23 -4.17 -8.07 8.13
CA ARG A 23 -3.64 -7.01 7.27
C ARG A 23 -4.68 -6.55 6.26
N THR A 24 -4.68 -5.25 5.97
CA THR A 24 -5.42 -4.67 4.84
C THR A 24 -4.44 -3.86 4.00
N TYR A 25 -4.38 -4.12 2.70
CA TYR A 25 -3.55 -3.40 1.75
C TYR A 25 -4.41 -2.43 0.96
N PHE A 26 -3.93 -1.21 0.79
CA PHE A 26 -4.56 -0.12 0.03
C PHE A 26 -3.61 0.28 -1.09
N PHE A 27 -4.12 0.31 -2.31
CA PHE A 27 -3.41 0.76 -3.51
C PHE A 27 -4.18 1.97 -4.05
N ASP A 28 -3.70 3.17 -3.72
CA ASP A 28 -4.39 4.42 -4.00
C ASP A 28 -3.65 5.21 -5.06
N ILE A 29 -4.33 5.59 -6.14
CA ILE A 29 -3.82 6.53 -7.13
C ILE A 29 -4.21 7.94 -6.67
N LYS A 30 -3.22 8.81 -6.50
CA LYS A 30 -3.42 10.18 -6.04
C LYS A 30 -2.77 11.17 -6.99
N SER A 31 -3.25 12.41 -7.01
CA SER A 31 -2.62 13.51 -7.74
C SER A 31 -1.81 14.41 -6.81
N THR A 32 -0.64 14.87 -7.25
CA THR A 32 0.04 15.99 -6.61
C THR A 32 -0.69 17.30 -6.92
N ARG A 33 -0.30 18.40 -6.26
CA ARG A 33 -0.78 19.74 -6.60
C ARG A 33 -0.48 20.16 -8.05
N GLY A 34 0.51 19.52 -8.69
CA GLY A 34 0.88 19.73 -10.09
C GLY A 34 0.09 18.88 -11.09
N ASN A 35 -0.95 18.15 -10.63
CA ASN A 35 -1.73 17.17 -11.40
C ASN A 35 -0.95 15.92 -11.86
N ASP A 36 0.27 15.68 -11.34
CA ASP A 36 0.98 14.44 -11.58
C ASP A 36 0.41 13.30 -10.75
N LEU A 37 0.29 12.12 -11.35
CA LEU A 37 -0.23 10.93 -10.68
C LEU A 37 0.89 10.15 -10.00
N TYR A 38 0.62 9.66 -8.79
CA TYR A 38 1.50 8.77 -8.04
C TYR A 38 0.69 7.69 -7.32
N LEU A 39 1.34 6.58 -7.00
CA LEU A 39 0.74 5.46 -6.27
C LEU A 39 1.13 5.54 -4.80
N THR A 40 0.15 5.35 -3.92
CA THR A 40 0.39 5.06 -2.51
C THR A 40 0.04 3.61 -2.24
N ILE A 41 0.99 2.85 -1.69
CA ILE A 41 0.75 1.49 -1.19
C ILE A 41 0.77 1.56 0.33
N THR A 42 -0.35 1.28 0.98
CA THR A 42 -0.44 1.25 2.44
C THR A 42 -0.77 -0.15 2.92
N GLU A 43 0.04 -0.69 3.81
CA GLU A 43 -0.37 -1.81 4.65
C GLU A 43 -0.91 -1.27 5.97
N SER A 44 -2.12 -1.69 6.37
CA SER A 44 -2.63 -1.53 7.72
C SER A 44 -2.71 -2.88 8.42
N LYS A 45 -1.93 -3.04 9.48
CA LYS A 45 -1.85 -4.24 10.29
C LYS A 45 -2.57 -4.04 11.61
N LYS A 46 -3.55 -4.88 11.88
CA LYS A 46 -4.24 -4.97 13.16
C LYS A 46 -3.35 -5.66 14.19
N ILE A 47 -2.98 -4.93 15.23
CA ILE A 47 -2.23 -5.42 16.40
C ILE A 47 -3.19 -5.51 17.57
N SER A 48 -3.14 -6.63 18.28
CA SER A 48 -3.85 -6.83 19.53
C SER A 48 -2.82 -6.77 20.65
N ASP A 49 -2.98 -5.80 21.55
CA ASP A 49 -2.06 -5.53 22.67
C ASP A 49 -2.89 -5.29 23.93
N ASP A 50 -2.78 -6.18 24.92
CA ASP A 50 -3.51 -6.13 26.20
C ASP A 50 -5.02 -5.83 26.09
N GLY A 51 -5.69 -6.46 25.12
CA GLY A 51 -7.13 -6.31 24.89
C GLY A 51 -7.54 -5.07 24.08
N TYR A 52 -6.59 -4.20 23.73
CA TYR A 52 -6.80 -3.07 22.84
C TYR A 52 -6.41 -3.40 21.41
N GLU A 53 -7.26 -3.02 20.46
CA GLU A 53 -6.97 -3.11 19.03
C GLU A 53 -6.31 -1.82 18.55
N LYS A 54 -5.10 -1.93 18.02
CA LYS A 54 -4.36 -0.83 17.38
C LYS A 54 -4.09 -1.18 15.92
N PHE A 55 -3.93 -0.17 15.07
CA PHE A 55 -3.55 -0.35 13.68
C PHE A 55 -2.19 0.29 13.42
N GLU A 56 -1.22 -0.52 13.04
CA GLU A 56 0.06 -0.06 12.51
C GLU A 56 -0.08 0.14 11.00
N LYS A 57 0.41 1.28 10.48
CA LYS A 57 0.35 1.59 9.05
C LYS A 57 1.76 1.76 8.50
N HIS A 58 2.07 1.00 7.46
CA HIS A 58 3.28 1.17 6.65
C HIS A 58 2.86 1.72 5.29
N LYS A 59 3.46 2.82 4.86
CA LYS A 59 3.08 3.53 3.64
C LYS A 59 4.29 3.75 2.74
N ILE A 60 4.11 3.44 1.47
CA ILE A 60 5.07 3.69 0.39
C ILE A 60 4.44 4.67 -0.58
N PHE A 61 5.22 5.67 -0.99
CA PHE A 61 4.91 6.56 -2.10
C PHE A 61 5.76 6.13 -3.29
N LEU A 62 5.12 5.90 -4.42
CA LEU A 62 5.78 5.51 -5.65
C LEU A 62 5.41 6.53 -6.73
N TYR A 63 6.42 7.16 -7.32
CA TYR A 63 6.26 8.17 -8.37
C TYR A 63 6.46 7.55 -9.75
N LYS A 64 5.94 8.22 -10.78
CA LYS A 64 5.83 7.70 -12.14
C LYS A 64 7.16 7.25 -12.74
N GLU A 65 8.23 7.98 -12.44
CA GLU A 65 9.61 7.69 -12.89
C GLU A 65 10.14 6.33 -12.42
N ASP A 66 9.58 5.78 -11.34
CA ASP A 66 10.02 4.53 -10.72
C ASP A 66 9.08 3.35 -11.02
N PHE A 67 7.93 3.57 -11.68
CA PHE A 67 6.88 2.56 -11.86
C PHE A 67 7.39 1.29 -12.53
N GLU A 68 8.08 1.42 -13.67
CA GLU A 68 8.54 0.29 -14.47
C GLU A 68 9.53 -0.59 -13.68
N LYS A 69 10.55 0.02 -13.09
CA LYS A 69 11.57 -0.70 -12.31
C LYS A 69 10.99 -1.34 -11.05
N PHE A 70 10.05 -0.65 -10.39
CA PHE A 70 9.38 -1.18 -9.20
C PHE A 70 8.48 -2.38 -9.56
N GLU A 71 7.70 -2.28 -10.64
CA GLU A 71 6.84 -3.36 -11.12
C GLU A 71 7.66 -4.59 -11.50
N GLU A 72 8.72 -4.43 -12.28
CA GLU A 72 9.63 -5.50 -12.68
C GLU A 72 10.21 -6.22 -11.46
N ALA A 73 10.83 -5.48 -10.54
CA ALA A 73 11.42 -6.04 -9.33
C ALA A 73 10.39 -6.75 -8.44
N LEU A 74 9.16 -6.21 -8.33
CA LEU A 74 8.08 -6.83 -7.57
C LEU A 74 7.64 -8.15 -8.21
N GLN A 75 7.45 -8.18 -9.53
CA GLN A 75 7.05 -9.38 -10.25
C GLN A 75 8.13 -10.47 -10.18
N GLU A 76 9.39 -10.13 -10.45
CA GLU A 76 10.52 -11.06 -10.40
C GLU A 76 10.67 -11.70 -9.02
N THR A 77 10.59 -10.90 -7.96
CA THR A 77 10.73 -11.41 -6.59
C THR A 77 9.56 -12.30 -6.17
N ILE A 78 8.32 -11.98 -6.58
CA ILE A 78 7.16 -12.85 -6.37
C ILE A 78 7.32 -14.18 -7.11
N LEU A 79 7.76 -14.14 -8.37
CA LEU A 79 8.05 -15.34 -9.16
C LEU A 79 9.11 -16.20 -8.46
N LYS A 80 10.17 -15.58 -7.94
CA LYS A 80 11.22 -16.30 -7.23
C LYS A 80 10.70 -16.97 -5.95
N ILE A 81 9.82 -16.31 -5.20
CA ILE A 81 9.17 -16.91 -4.02
C ILE A 81 8.38 -18.16 -4.40
N ASN A 82 7.64 -18.11 -5.51
CA ASN A 82 6.82 -19.24 -5.96
C ASN A 82 7.68 -20.42 -6.43
N GLU A 83 8.77 -20.15 -7.16
CA GLU A 83 9.77 -21.17 -7.53
C GLU A 83 10.33 -21.86 -6.27
N LEU A 84 10.73 -21.09 -5.26
CA LEU A 84 11.29 -21.63 -4.03
C LEU A 84 10.27 -22.48 -3.27
N LYS A 85 9.01 -22.03 -3.17
CA LYS A 85 7.95 -22.79 -2.47
C LYS A 85 7.64 -24.14 -3.12
N ASN A 86 7.79 -24.28 -4.43
CA ASN A 86 7.56 -25.55 -5.13
C ASN A 86 8.72 -26.55 -4.93
N ASN A 87 9.84 -26.10 -4.36
CA ASN A 87 11.02 -26.91 -4.09
C ASN A 87 11.13 -27.35 -2.61
N PHE A 88 10.14 -27.00 -1.77
CA PHE A 88 9.97 -27.46 -0.39
C PHE A 88 8.69 -28.28 -0.26
#